data_AF-A8P6H4-F1
#
_entry.id   AF-A8P6H4-F1
#
_cell.length_a   1.000
_cell.length_b   1.000
_cell.length_c   1.000
_cell.angle_alpha   90.00
_cell.angle_beta   90.00
_cell.angle_gamma   90.00
#
_symmetry.space_group_name_H-M   'P 1'
#
loop_
_entity.id
_entity.type
_entity.pdbx_description
1 polymer ?
#
loop_
_entity_poly.entity_id
_entity_poly.type
_entity_poly.pdbx_seq_one_letter_code
_entity_poly.pdbx_strand_id
1 'polypeptide(L)'
;MTRTGTTGTPPSYDMSDSTLNFIETVRYHVPDSTSQSTNLPLPPGWNQYVHPNGDVYYRNSQLRLTTPDNIRRPQILQYVLDAREDHLELLSDDPNYQRLPDDLEMTVCDVNDATAIIGLYSRRARQAYEWNERAGRIVVRPKQHFWSHVAEYPSHHRHLPPGAEEEFVTAVHQAQIRLRNGEAFPFTEQQLEQIKALYERHRARDNIPALGWLIGVVMPLESVVSRLNGELEAMMEDLHV
;
A
#
# COMPACT_ATOMS: atom_id res chain seq x y z
N MET A 1 -4.35 54.76 -0.67
CA MET A 1 -5.11 53.52 -0.96
C MET A 1 -4.09 52.39 -1.02
N THR A 2 -3.94 51.66 0.08
CA THR A 2 -2.93 50.60 0.22
C THR A 2 -3.65 49.40 0.83
N ARG A 3 -3.76 48.33 0.04
CA ARG A 3 -4.52 47.12 0.34
C ARG A 3 -3.57 46.11 0.99
N THR A 4 -3.78 45.84 2.27
CA THR A 4 -3.07 44.80 3.04
C THR A 4 -3.59 43.41 2.63
N GLY A 5 -2.70 42.55 2.15
CA GLY A 5 -2.99 41.13 1.87
C GLY A 5 -2.83 40.31 3.14
N THR A 6 -3.93 39.73 3.62
CA THR A 6 -3.96 38.73 4.68
C THR A 6 -3.46 37.39 4.15
N THR A 7 -2.37 36.89 4.73
CA THR A 7 -1.86 35.53 4.58
C THR A 7 -2.81 34.54 5.25
N GLY A 8 -3.48 33.71 4.45
CA GLY A 8 -4.29 32.60 4.94
C GLY A 8 -3.40 31.43 5.38
N THR A 9 -3.51 31.07 6.65
CA THR A 9 -3.00 29.81 7.20
C THR A 9 -3.69 28.64 6.50
N PRO A 10 -2.98 27.57 6.10
CA PRO A 10 -3.64 26.37 5.58
C PRO A 10 -4.48 25.72 6.70
N PRO A 11 -5.60 25.05 6.36
CA PRO A 11 -6.46 24.43 7.35
C PRO A 11 -5.73 23.29 8.06
N SER A 12 -5.68 23.34 9.40
CA SER A 12 -5.26 22.21 10.21
C SER A 12 -6.36 21.14 10.16
N TYR A 13 -6.10 20.04 9.48
CA TYR A 13 -6.95 18.86 9.56
C TYR A 13 -6.71 18.18 10.90
N ASP A 14 -7.73 18.18 11.76
CA ASP A 14 -7.75 17.40 12.98
C ASP A 14 -7.94 15.91 12.62
N MET A 15 -6.84 15.14 12.70
CA MET A 15 -6.73 13.76 12.21
C MET A 15 -7.26 12.72 13.20
N SER A 16 -7.61 13.11 14.44
CA SER A 16 -7.97 12.17 15.50
C SER A 16 -9.34 11.49 15.30
N ASP A 17 -10.17 12.02 14.41
CA ASP A 17 -11.55 11.56 14.20
C ASP A 17 -11.74 10.67 12.94
N SER A 18 -10.62 10.32 12.28
CA SER A 18 -10.60 9.58 11.00
C SER A 18 -9.68 8.35 10.99
N THR A 19 -8.95 8.07 12.08
CA THR A 19 -8.03 6.94 12.16
C THR A 19 -8.63 5.78 12.95
N LEU A 20 -8.59 4.57 12.39
CA LEU A 20 -8.89 3.36 13.13
C LEU A 20 -7.72 3.08 14.07
N ASN A 21 -7.83 3.50 15.33
CA ASN A 21 -6.74 3.40 16.33
C ASN A 21 -6.23 1.97 16.57
N PHE A 22 -6.95 0.95 16.10
CA PHE A 22 -6.57 -0.46 16.20
C PHE A 22 -5.87 -1.00 14.94
N ILE A 23 -5.73 -0.20 13.89
CA ILE A 23 -4.99 -0.55 12.68
C ILE A 23 -3.74 0.34 12.64
N GLU A 24 -2.60 -0.24 12.99
CA GLU A 24 -1.30 0.42 12.81
C GLU A 24 -0.87 0.31 11.35
N THR A 25 -0.52 1.45 10.73
CA THR A 25 0.26 1.47 9.49
C THR A 25 1.71 1.74 9.79
N VAL A 26 2.60 1.28 8.92
CA VAL A 26 3.99 1.73 8.93
C VAL A 26 3.99 3.26 8.81
N ARG A 27 4.73 3.92 9.71
CA ARG A 27 4.93 5.36 9.68
C ARG A 27 6.31 5.63 9.12
N TYR A 28 6.36 6.24 7.93
CA TYR A 28 7.63 6.57 7.27
C TYR A 28 8.16 7.92 7.74
N HIS A 29 7.30 8.80 8.25
CA HIS A 29 7.71 10.12 8.68
C HIS A 29 8.02 10.20 10.18
N VAL A 30 9.31 10.26 10.49
CA VAL A 30 9.82 11.22 11.48
C VAL A 30 10.20 12.46 10.67
N PRO A 31 9.60 13.65 10.91
CA PRO A 31 10.05 14.85 10.24
C PRO A 31 11.52 15.08 10.59
N ASP A 32 12.40 14.87 9.61
CA ASP A 32 13.77 15.35 9.67
C ASP A 32 13.69 16.83 10.05
N SER A 33 14.08 17.13 11.29
CA SER A 33 14.04 18.48 11.86
C SER A 33 15.03 19.42 11.15
N THR A 34 15.76 18.93 10.15
CA THR A 34 16.53 19.71 9.20
C THR A 34 15.64 20.18 8.07
N SER A 35 15.08 21.38 8.25
CA SER A 35 14.30 22.19 7.31
C SER A 35 14.96 22.50 5.94
N GLN A 36 16.02 21.80 5.55
CA GLN A 36 16.74 22.01 4.29
C GLN A 36 16.32 21.04 3.17
N SER A 37 15.97 19.80 3.48
CA SER A 37 15.66 18.78 2.45
C SER A 37 14.28 18.96 1.81
N THR A 38 13.30 19.51 2.53
CA THR A 38 11.96 19.82 2.02
C THR A 38 11.95 21.01 1.03
N ASN A 39 13.03 21.81 1.00
CA ASN A 39 13.15 22.99 0.13
C ASN A 39 13.79 22.70 -1.24
N LEU A 40 14.46 21.56 -1.42
CA LEU A 40 15.04 21.19 -2.72
C LEU A 40 13.92 20.83 -3.70
N PRO A 41 13.92 21.29 -4.96
CA PRO A 41 12.87 20.98 -5.92
C PRO A 41 12.78 19.46 -6.19
N LEU A 42 11.59 18.99 -6.55
CA LEU A 42 11.43 17.62 -7.01
C LEU A 42 12.19 17.39 -8.32
N PRO A 43 12.86 16.24 -8.50
CA PRO A 43 13.47 15.88 -9.77
C PRO A 43 12.42 15.81 -10.90
N PRO A 44 12.81 16.02 -12.17
CA PRO A 44 11.90 15.95 -13.30
C PRO A 44 11.14 14.61 -13.37
N GLY A 45 9.84 14.67 -13.68
CA GLY A 45 8.98 13.48 -13.82
C GLY A 45 8.45 12.90 -12.50
N TRP A 46 8.90 13.41 -11.36
CA TRP A 46 8.45 12.97 -10.03
C TRP A 46 7.37 13.87 -9.45
N ASN A 47 6.41 13.25 -8.76
CA ASN A 47 5.37 13.91 -7.99
C ASN A 47 5.42 13.42 -6.54
N GLN A 48 5.11 14.32 -5.62
CA GLN A 48 4.98 14.01 -4.20
C GLN A 48 3.51 13.75 -3.87
N TYR A 49 3.25 12.72 -3.07
CA TYR A 49 1.92 12.36 -2.58
C TYR A 49 1.93 12.26 -1.06
N VAL A 50 0.77 12.52 -0.46
CA VAL A 50 0.56 12.42 0.99
C VAL A 50 -0.37 11.25 1.24
N HIS A 51 0.10 10.24 1.96
CA HIS A 51 -0.68 9.11 2.42
C HIS A 51 -1.74 9.58 3.44
N PRO A 52 -2.91 8.91 3.57
CA PRO A 52 -3.95 9.32 4.52
C PRO A 52 -3.51 9.45 5.99
N ASN A 53 -2.44 8.77 6.40
CA ASN A 53 -1.84 8.91 7.74
C ASN A 53 -0.91 10.15 7.89
N GLY A 54 -0.66 10.90 6.82
CA GLY A 54 0.22 12.06 6.78
C GLY A 54 1.63 11.81 6.24
N ASP A 55 2.04 10.56 6.03
CA ASP A 55 3.33 10.22 5.45
C ASP A 55 3.45 10.70 4.00
N VAL A 56 4.68 10.91 3.56
CA VAL A 56 4.98 11.38 2.21
C VAL A 56 5.70 10.29 1.45
N TYR A 57 5.31 10.09 0.20
CA TYR A 57 6.02 9.25 -0.76
C TYR A 57 6.05 9.94 -2.13
N TYR A 58 6.87 9.41 -3.03
CA TYR A 58 7.13 9.98 -4.34
C TYR A 58 6.84 8.98 -5.43
N ARG A 59 6.38 9.47 -6.57
CA ARG A 59 6.09 8.64 -7.73
C ARG A 59 6.52 9.30 -9.04
N ASN A 60 7.18 8.52 -9.88
CA ASN A 60 7.43 8.84 -11.26
C ASN A 60 6.44 8.08 -12.16
N SER A 61 5.54 8.81 -12.83
CA SER A 61 4.49 8.19 -13.63
C SER A 61 4.99 7.57 -14.94
N GLN A 62 6.09 8.08 -15.49
CA GLN A 62 6.67 7.58 -16.74
C GLN A 62 7.42 6.26 -16.48
N LEU A 63 8.19 6.22 -15.39
CA LEU A 63 8.94 5.03 -14.99
C LEU A 63 8.10 3.99 -14.26
N ARG A 64 6.88 4.37 -13.84
CA ARG A 64 5.99 3.60 -12.95
C ARG A 64 6.74 3.11 -11.72
N LEU A 65 7.36 4.09 -11.06
CA LEU A 65 8.23 3.89 -9.92
C LEU A 65 7.69 4.69 -8.75
N THR A 66 7.50 4.02 -7.63
CA THR A 66 7.07 4.60 -6.36
C THR A 66 8.14 4.35 -5.30
N THR A 67 8.38 5.33 -4.42
CA THR A 67 9.34 5.20 -3.33
C THR A 67 8.94 6.09 -2.15
N PRO A 68 9.05 5.63 -0.89
CA PRO A 68 8.93 6.49 0.27
C PRO A 68 10.21 7.30 0.52
N ASP A 69 11.35 6.89 -0.07
CA ASP A 69 12.64 7.54 0.15
C ASP A 69 12.67 8.95 -0.45
N ASN A 70 13.34 9.88 0.23
CA ASN A 70 13.35 11.28 -0.16
C ASN A 70 14.25 11.56 -1.38
N ILE A 71 13.68 11.39 -2.57
CA ILE A 71 14.31 11.64 -3.88
C ILE A 71 14.73 13.10 -4.13
N ARG A 72 14.36 14.06 -3.28
CA ARG A 72 14.90 15.43 -3.38
C ARG A 72 16.39 15.45 -3.04
N ARG A 73 16.88 14.42 -2.34
CA ARG A 73 18.31 14.18 -2.11
C ARG A 73 18.90 13.47 -3.34
N PRO A 74 19.84 14.09 -4.07
CA PRO A 74 20.38 13.51 -5.31
C PRO A 74 20.97 12.10 -5.15
N GLN A 75 21.63 11.84 -4.01
CA GLN A 75 22.18 10.51 -3.71
C GLN A 75 21.10 9.43 -3.55
N ILE A 76 19.98 9.75 -2.89
CA ILE A 76 18.86 8.82 -2.73
C ILE A 76 18.17 8.58 -4.07
N LEU A 77 17.98 9.64 -4.86
CA LEU A 77 17.48 9.51 -6.22
C LEU A 77 18.36 8.57 -7.05
N GLN A 78 19.68 8.71 -6.96
CA GLN A 78 20.61 7.84 -7.67
C GLN A 78 20.45 6.38 -7.24
N TYR A 79 20.43 6.08 -5.94
CA TYR A 79 20.22 4.71 -5.46
C TYR A 79 18.88 4.11 -5.87
N VAL A 80 17.80 4.89 -5.87
CA VAL A 80 16.48 4.45 -6.35
C VAL A 80 16.52 4.11 -7.84
N LEU A 81 17.19 4.91 -8.66
CA LEU A 81 17.29 4.69 -10.10
C LEU A 81 18.20 3.51 -10.42
N ASP A 82 19.35 3.39 -9.77
CA ASP A 82 20.29 2.28 -9.96
C ASP A 82 19.63 0.95 -9.57
N ALA A 83 19.00 0.88 -8.40
CA ALA A 83 18.27 -0.32 -7.96
C ALA A 83 17.14 -0.72 -8.92
N ARG A 84 16.47 0.26 -9.54
CA ARG A 84 15.48 -0.01 -10.58
C ARG A 84 16.10 -0.58 -11.84
N GLU A 85 17.17 0.02 -12.37
CA GLU A 85 17.80 -0.45 -13.60
C GLU A 85 18.37 -1.85 -13.43
N ASP A 86 19.10 -2.09 -12.33
CA ASP A 86 19.64 -3.41 -12.00
C ASP A 86 18.52 -4.46 -11.92
N HIS A 87 17.38 -4.11 -11.31
CA HIS A 87 16.25 -5.02 -11.22
C HIS A 87 15.58 -5.26 -12.58
N LEU A 88 15.48 -4.25 -13.44
CA LEU A 88 14.93 -4.44 -14.79
C LEU A 88 15.81 -5.36 -15.65
N GLU A 89 17.14 -5.25 -15.51
CA GLU A 89 18.07 -6.18 -16.15
C GLU A 89 17.82 -7.61 -15.69
N LEU A 90 17.70 -7.84 -14.37
CA LEU A 90 17.36 -9.15 -13.81
C LEU A 90 16.02 -9.70 -14.33
N LEU A 91 14.98 -8.85 -14.42
CA LEU A 91 13.68 -9.28 -14.93
C LEU A 91 13.74 -9.63 -16.42
N SER A 92 14.60 -8.99 -17.20
CA SER A 92 14.73 -9.23 -18.64
C SER A 92 15.25 -10.62 -18.98
N ASP A 93 15.96 -11.26 -18.04
CA ASP A 93 16.44 -12.63 -18.16
C ASP A 93 15.35 -13.67 -17.88
N ASP A 94 14.18 -13.28 -17.35
CA ASP A 94 13.07 -14.20 -17.10
C ASP A 94 12.34 -14.61 -18.40
N PRO A 95 12.22 -15.92 -18.70
CA PRO A 95 11.43 -16.39 -19.85
C PRO A 95 9.94 -15.97 -19.81
N ASN A 96 9.41 -15.61 -18.65
CA ASN A 96 8.04 -15.18 -18.41
C ASN A 96 7.90 -13.67 -18.29
N TYR A 97 8.97 -12.88 -18.46
CA TYR A 97 8.89 -11.42 -18.41
C TYR A 97 7.80 -10.85 -19.33
N GLN A 98 7.68 -11.41 -20.55
CA GLN A 98 6.68 -11.02 -21.54
C GLN A 98 5.23 -11.36 -21.13
N ARG A 99 5.03 -12.21 -20.11
CA ARG A 99 3.71 -12.57 -19.58
C ARG A 99 3.26 -11.67 -18.44
N LEU A 100 4.13 -10.77 -17.95
CA LEU A 100 3.77 -9.85 -16.90
C LEU A 100 2.71 -8.85 -17.40
N PRO A 101 1.83 -8.39 -16.50
CA PRO A 101 0.86 -7.36 -16.86
C PRO A 101 1.54 -6.08 -17.36
N ASP A 102 0.98 -5.51 -18.42
CA ASP A 102 1.45 -4.24 -19.00
C ASP A 102 1.26 -3.03 -18.08
N ASP A 103 0.64 -3.17 -16.91
CA ASP A 103 0.35 -2.13 -15.92
C ASP A 103 1.25 -2.25 -14.67
N LEU A 104 2.31 -3.06 -14.74
CA LEU A 104 3.24 -3.25 -13.64
C LEU A 104 3.78 -1.90 -13.12
N GLU A 105 3.73 -1.73 -11.82
CA GLU A 105 4.34 -0.65 -11.06
C GLU A 105 5.40 -1.24 -10.13
N MET A 106 6.57 -0.59 -10.08
CA MET A 106 7.68 -0.94 -9.22
C MET A 106 7.68 -0.04 -7.99
N THR A 107 7.88 -0.62 -6.81
CA THR A 107 8.22 0.11 -5.59
C THR A 107 9.66 -0.17 -5.23
N VAL A 108 10.42 0.86 -4.89
CA VAL A 108 11.78 0.75 -4.36
C VAL A 108 11.82 1.48 -3.03
N CYS A 109 12.18 0.81 -1.94
CA CYS A 109 12.27 1.40 -0.61
C CYS A 109 13.51 0.94 0.17
N ASP A 110 13.81 1.65 1.25
CA ASP A 110 14.95 1.38 2.15
C ASP A 110 16.29 1.34 1.41
N VAL A 111 16.48 2.29 0.49
CA VAL A 111 17.67 2.33 -0.37
C VAL A 111 18.92 2.81 0.37
N ASN A 112 20.03 2.13 0.12
CA ASN A 112 21.37 2.59 0.43
C ASN A 112 22.35 2.16 -0.69
N ASP A 113 23.65 2.28 -0.43
CA ASP A 113 24.70 1.93 -1.39
C ASP A 113 24.86 0.42 -1.64
N ALA A 114 24.23 -0.43 -0.82
CA ALA A 114 24.37 -1.89 -0.87
C ALA A 114 23.03 -2.63 -1.06
N THR A 115 21.91 -2.06 -0.61
CA THR A 115 20.62 -2.75 -0.58
C THR A 115 19.46 -1.84 -0.97
N ALA A 116 18.43 -2.46 -1.54
CA ALA A 116 17.12 -1.88 -1.76
C ALA A 116 16.05 -2.98 -1.62
N ILE A 117 14.87 -2.63 -1.13
CA ILE A 117 13.70 -3.51 -1.13
C ILE A 117 12.85 -3.17 -2.36
N ILE A 118 12.62 -4.16 -3.20
CA ILE A 118 11.91 -3.99 -4.48
C ILE A 118 10.63 -4.82 -4.49
N GLY A 119 9.53 -4.20 -4.88
CA GLY A 119 8.24 -4.86 -5.07
C GLY A 119 7.65 -4.55 -6.44
N LEU A 120 6.96 -5.52 -7.03
CA LEU A 120 6.31 -5.38 -8.34
C LEU A 120 4.81 -5.64 -8.19
N TYR A 121 3.97 -4.77 -8.74
CA TYR A 121 2.53 -4.80 -8.50
C TYR A 121 1.74 -4.52 -9.78
N SER A 122 0.68 -5.29 -10.02
CA SER A 122 -0.32 -4.99 -11.06
C SER A 122 -1.66 -4.72 -10.40
N ARG A 123 -2.22 -3.54 -10.67
CA ARG A 123 -3.53 -3.16 -10.14
C ARG A 123 -4.65 -3.86 -10.90
N ARG A 124 -4.50 -4.03 -12.21
CA ARG A 124 -5.48 -4.73 -13.05
C ARG A 124 -5.54 -6.21 -12.70
N ALA A 125 -4.40 -6.85 -12.44
CA ALA A 125 -4.37 -8.24 -12.00
C ALA A 125 -4.67 -8.41 -10.49
N ARG A 126 -4.67 -7.32 -9.70
CA ARG A 126 -4.75 -7.34 -8.23
C ARG A 126 -3.70 -8.25 -7.59
N GLN A 127 -2.48 -8.15 -8.09
CA GLN A 127 -1.43 -9.14 -7.84
C GLN A 127 -0.09 -8.46 -7.57
N ALA A 128 0.65 -9.01 -6.60
CA ALA A 128 2.05 -8.67 -6.34
C ALA A 128 2.97 -9.78 -6.87
N TYR A 129 4.18 -9.39 -7.25
CA TYR A 129 5.22 -10.25 -7.80
C TYR A 129 6.55 -9.95 -7.11
N GLU A 130 7.44 -10.93 -7.06
CA GLU A 130 8.83 -10.74 -6.62
C GLU A 130 9.77 -11.54 -7.51
N TRP A 131 11.01 -11.08 -7.64
CA TRP A 131 12.09 -11.92 -8.14
C TRP A 131 12.49 -12.94 -7.09
N ASN A 132 12.46 -14.22 -7.44
CA ASN A 132 12.97 -15.28 -6.58
C ASN A 132 14.38 -15.67 -7.04
N GLU A 133 15.39 -15.21 -6.31
CA GLU A 133 16.80 -15.45 -6.62
C GLU A 133 17.13 -16.95 -6.74
N ARG A 134 16.58 -17.77 -5.84
CA ARG A 134 16.84 -19.23 -5.82
C ARG A 134 16.27 -19.93 -7.05
N ALA A 135 15.11 -19.49 -7.51
CA ALA A 135 14.45 -20.05 -8.67
C ALA A 135 14.88 -19.38 -9.98
N GLY A 136 15.63 -18.26 -9.91
CA GLY A 136 16.04 -17.46 -11.05
C GLY A 136 14.85 -16.99 -11.89
N ARG A 137 13.72 -16.68 -11.23
CA ARG A 137 12.48 -16.29 -11.91
C ARG A 137 11.56 -15.46 -11.02
N ILE A 138 10.66 -14.74 -11.65
CA ILE A 138 9.55 -14.02 -11.05
C ILE A 138 8.52 -15.02 -10.54
N VAL A 139 8.05 -14.78 -9.33
CA VAL A 139 6.99 -15.56 -8.70
C VAL A 139 5.86 -14.65 -8.26
N VAL A 140 4.67 -15.23 -8.24
CA VAL A 140 3.45 -14.57 -7.78
C VAL A 140 3.43 -14.58 -6.25
N ARG A 141 3.26 -13.40 -5.64
CA ARG A 141 3.12 -13.27 -4.18
C ARG A 141 1.70 -13.61 -3.72
N PRO A 142 1.52 -14.00 -2.46
CA PRO A 142 0.20 -14.04 -1.85
C PRO A 142 -0.54 -12.69 -1.97
N LYS A 143 -1.86 -12.72 -2.16
CA LYS A 143 -2.71 -11.54 -2.42
C LYS A 143 -2.62 -10.44 -1.35
N GLN A 144 -2.27 -10.80 -0.12
CA GLN A 144 -2.03 -9.89 1.00
C GLN A 144 -0.97 -8.83 0.67
N HIS A 145 0.06 -9.19 -0.10
CA HIS A 145 1.11 -8.25 -0.49
C HIS A 145 0.58 -7.18 -1.45
N PHE A 146 -0.36 -7.54 -2.33
CA PHE A 146 -1.04 -6.57 -3.18
C PHE A 146 -1.86 -5.58 -2.33
N TRP A 147 -2.65 -6.10 -1.38
CA TRP A 147 -3.48 -5.24 -0.53
C TRP A 147 -2.65 -4.36 0.40
N SER A 148 -1.55 -4.88 0.94
CA SER A 148 -0.60 -4.09 1.73
C SER A 148 -0.02 -2.94 0.90
N HIS A 149 0.35 -3.18 -0.36
CA HIS A 149 0.81 -2.11 -1.25
C HIS A 149 -0.29 -1.08 -1.57
N VAL A 150 -1.54 -1.51 -1.76
CA VAL A 150 -2.67 -0.60 -1.94
C VAL A 150 -2.89 0.26 -0.69
N ALA A 151 -2.72 -0.30 0.50
CA ALA A 151 -2.77 0.45 1.74
C ALA A 151 -1.65 1.48 1.83
N GLU A 152 -0.44 1.10 1.40
CA GLU A 152 0.78 1.88 1.57
C GLU A 152 0.90 3.06 0.60
N TYR A 153 0.44 2.90 -0.64
CA TYR A 153 0.57 3.94 -1.68
C TYR A 153 -0.76 4.31 -2.37
N PRO A 154 -1.82 4.65 -1.63
CA PRO A 154 -3.16 4.81 -2.21
C PRO A 154 -3.34 6.15 -2.94
N SER A 155 -2.65 7.20 -2.50
CA SER A 155 -2.96 8.59 -2.82
C SER A 155 -2.66 9.03 -4.24
N HIS A 156 -1.89 8.24 -4.99
CA HIS A 156 -1.49 8.58 -6.34
C HIS A 156 -2.42 7.99 -7.41
N HIS A 157 -3.43 7.23 -6.98
CA HIS A 157 -4.41 6.63 -7.85
C HIS A 157 -5.72 7.41 -7.85
N ARG A 158 -6.33 7.50 -9.04
CA ARG A 158 -7.64 8.15 -9.23
C ARG A 158 -8.84 7.22 -9.02
N HIS A 159 -8.60 5.91 -8.97
CA HIS A 159 -9.64 4.90 -8.85
C HIS A 159 -9.11 3.75 -8.00
N LEU A 160 -10.01 3.07 -7.30
CA LEU A 160 -9.70 1.82 -6.61
C LEU A 160 -9.32 0.71 -7.61
N PRO A 161 -8.63 -0.36 -7.17
CA PRO A 161 -8.40 -1.52 -8.01
C PRO A 161 -9.74 -2.11 -8.49
N PRO A 162 -9.81 -2.70 -9.70
CA PRO A 162 -11.04 -3.27 -10.23
C PRO A 162 -11.65 -4.31 -9.28
N GLY A 163 -12.93 -4.16 -8.93
CA GLY A 163 -13.64 -5.07 -8.04
C GLY A 163 -13.27 -4.98 -6.55
N ALA A 164 -12.43 -4.02 -6.15
CA ALA A 164 -11.98 -3.90 -4.75
C ALA A 164 -13.13 -3.62 -3.77
N GLU A 165 -14.08 -2.76 -4.13
CA GLU A 165 -15.23 -2.45 -3.26
C GLU A 165 -16.12 -3.68 -3.02
N GLU A 166 -16.45 -4.42 -4.09
CA GLU A 166 -17.29 -5.61 -4.01
C GLU A 166 -16.63 -6.70 -3.14
N GLU A 167 -15.33 -6.90 -3.33
CA GLU A 167 -14.55 -7.84 -2.54
C GLU A 167 -14.51 -7.43 -1.06
N PHE A 168 -14.27 -6.15 -0.79
CA PHE A 168 -14.24 -5.61 0.57
C PHE A 168 -15.60 -5.75 1.29
N VAL A 169 -16.70 -5.36 0.64
CA VAL A 169 -18.05 -5.49 1.22
C VAL A 169 -18.35 -6.96 1.52
N THR A 170 -17.99 -7.86 0.63
CA THR A 170 -18.13 -9.31 0.82
C THR A 170 -17.33 -9.79 2.02
N ALA A 171 -16.03 -9.44 2.09
CA ALA A 171 -15.14 -9.85 3.18
C ALA A 171 -15.64 -9.36 4.55
N VAL A 172 -16.08 -8.10 4.65
CA VAL A 172 -16.65 -7.55 5.88
C VAL A 172 -17.94 -8.27 6.27
N HIS A 173 -18.82 -8.56 5.31
CA HIS A 173 -20.05 -9.31 5.58
C HIS A 173 -19.77 -10.73 6.06
N GLN A 174 -18.81 -11.43 5.44
CA GLN A 174 -18.40 -12.77 5.87
C GLN A 174 -17.80 -12.74 7.28
N ALA A 175 -16.93 -11.77 7.59
CA ALA A 175 -16.38 -11.59 8.92
C ALA A 175 -17.46 -11.49 10.02
N GLN A 176 -18.56 -10.80 9.73
CA GLN A 176 -19.69 -10.69 10.65
C GLN A 176 -20.49 -11.99 10.81
N ILE A 177 -20.62 -12.78 9.75
CA ILE A 177 -21.24 -14.13 9.86
C ILE A 177 -20.38 -14.99 10.78
N ARG A 178 -19.06 -15.00 10.58
CA ARG A 178 -18.11 -15.79 11.35
C ARG A 178 -18.14 -15.45 12.84
N LEU A 179 -18.12 -14.16 13.18
CA LEU A 179 -18.24 -13.70 14.58
C LEU A 179 -19.56 -14.15 15.24
N ARG A 180 -20.69 -14.04 14.53
CA ARG A 180 -22.00 -14.51 15.04
C ARG A 180 -22.05 -16.02 15.26
N ASN A 181 -21.27 -16.77 14.48
CA ASN A 181 -21.11 -18.21 14.63
C ASN A 181 -20.09 -18.59 15.72
N GLY A 182 -19.47 -17.61 16.40
CA GLY A 182 -18.50 -17.84 17.46
C GLY A 182 -17.08 -18.13 16.97
N GLU A 183 -16.78 -17.90 15.69
CA GLU A 183 -15.43 -18.08 15.16
C GLU A 183 -14.51 -16.94 15.60
N ALA A 184 -13.23 -17.27 15.82
CA ALA A 184 -12.20 -16.28 16.09
C ALA A 184 -11.94 -15.43 14.84
N PHE A 185 -11.95 -14.11 15.02
CA PHE A 185 -11.65 -13.15 13.96
C PHE A 185 -10.79 -11.98 14.51
N PRO A 186 -9.88 -11.38 13.72
CA PRO A 186 -9.00 -10.30 14.17
C PRO A 186 -9.72 -9.02 14.62
N PHE A 187 -11.00 -8.86 14.25
CA PHE A 187 -11.83 -7.72 14.62
C PHE A 187 -13.07 -8.17 15.39
N THR A 188 -13.49 -7.34 16.33
CA THR A 188 -14.78 -7.47 17.02
C THR A 188 -15.93 -6.97 16.15
N GLU A 189 -17.18 -7.31 16.50
CA GLU A 189 -18.36 -6.80 15.80
C GLU A 189 -18.40 -5.26 15.80
N GLN A 190 -18.03 -4.64 16.93
CA GLN A 190 -17.96 -3.19 17.05
C GLN A 190 -16.90 -2.59 16.10
N GLN A 191 -15.73 -3.22 15.97
CA GLN A 191 -14.69 -2.77 15.04
C GLN A 191 -15.13 -2.91 13.58
N LEU A 192 -15.85 -3.98 13.22
CA LEU A 192 -16.41 -4.15 11.88
C LEU A 192 -17.47 -3.08 11.55
N GLU A 193 -18.32 -2.71 12.50
CA GLU A 193 -19.28 -1.61 12.31
C GLU A 193 -18.57 -0.25 12.16
N GLN A 194 -17.48 -0.01 12.89
CA GLN A 194 -16.64 1.17 12.70
C GLN A 194 -16.00 1.21 11.30
N ILE A 195 -15.47 0.07 10.82
CA ILE A 195 -14.90 -0.07 9.48
C ILE A 195 -15.95 0.25 8.41
N LYS A 196 -17.17 -0.29 8.52
CA LYS A 196 -18.28 0.01 7.59
C LYS A 196 -18.67 1.48 7.60
N ALA A 197 -18.82 2.07 8.79
CA ALA A 197 -19.19 3.47 8.92
C ALA A 197 -18.13 4.39 8.27
N LEU A 198 -16.85 4.05 8.44
CA LEU A 198 -15.74 4.78 7.84
C LEU A 198 -15.71 4.61 6.32
N TYR A 199 -15.95 3.39 5.82
CA TYR A 199 -16.08 3.10 4.39
C TYR A 199 -17.19 3.94 3.74
N GLU A 200 -18.40 3.90 4.28
CA GLU A 200 -19.53 4.67 3.73
C GLU A 200 -19.26 6.17 3.74
N ARG A 201 -18.61 6.67 4.80
CA ARG A 201 -18.20 8.08 4.90
C ARG A 201 -17.22 8.47 3.79
N HIS A 202 -16.19 7.66 3.54
CA HIS A 202 -15.20 7.96 2.50
C HIS A 202 -15.78 7.80 1.09
N ARG A 203 -16.64 6.80 0.90
CA ARG A 203 -17.36 6.55 -0.34
C ARG A 203 -18.28 7.71 -0.71
N ALA A 204 -19.05 8.22 0.24
CA ALA A 204 -19.93 9.38 0.04
C ALA A 204 -19.17 10.66 -0.35
N ARG A 205 -17.87 10.74 -0.04
CA ARG A 205 -16.99 11.87 -0.34
C ARG A 205 -16.09 11.65 -1.56
N ASP A 206 -16.20 10.50 -2.22
CA ASP A 206 -15.29 10.07 -3.30
C ASP A 206 -13.80 10.18 -2.89
N ASN A 207 -13.49 9.86 -1.63
CA ASN A 207 -12.13 9.96 -1.09
C ASN A 207 -11.35 8.68 -1.41
N ILE A 208 -10.94 8.55 -2.68
CA ILE A 208 -10.21 7.39 -3.21
C ILE A 208 -8.96 7.03 -2.39
N PRO A 209 -8.09 7.98 -1.97
CA PRO A 209 -6.94 7.65 -1.13
C PRO A 209 -7.33 6.98 0.18
N ALA A 210 -8.32 7.53 0.89
CA ALA A 210 -8.76 6.96 2.16
C ALA A 210 -9.48 5.62 1.99
N LEU A 211 -10.25 5.44 0.90
CA LEU A 211 -10.84 4.16 0.55
C LEU A 211 -9.78 3.11 0.23
N GLY A 212 -8.77 3.48 -0.57
CA GLY A 212 -7.65 2.60 -0.92
C GLY A 212 -6.90 2.13 0.31
N TRP A 213 -6.58 3.06 1.20
CA TRP A 213 -6.01 2.76 2.51
C TRP A 213 -6.88 1.80 3.31
N LEU A 214 -8.14 2.15 3.57
CA LEU A 214 -9.06 1.37 4.41
C LEU A 214 -9.26 -0.06 3.88
N ILE A 215 -9.48 -0.20 2.57
CA ILE A 215 -9.63 -1.51 1.93
C ILE A 215 -8.31 -2.29 2.05
N GLY A 216 -7.19 -1.65 1.72
CA GLY A 216 -5.88 -2.28 1.74
C GLY A 216 -5.46 -2.80 3.11
N VAL A 217 -5.85 -2.14 4.21
CA VAL A 217 -5.53 -2.61 5.58
C VAL A 217 -6.45 -3.74 6.07
N VAL A 218 -7.69 -3.79 5.58
CA VAL A 218 -8.67 -4.81 6.00
C VAL A 218 -8.50 -6.12 5.24
N MET A 219 -8.28 -6.04 3.92
CA MET A 219 -8.26 -7.21 3.04
C MET A 219 -7.17 -8.28 3.34
N PRO A 220 -5.95 -7.94 3.78
CA PRO A 220 -4.95 -8.94 4.16
C PRO A 220 -5.41 -9.87 5.29
N LEU A 221 -6.28 -9.38 6.18
CA LEU A 221 -6.62 -10.04 7.42
C LEU A 221 -7.60 -11.21 7.24
N GLU A 222 -8.36 -11.23 6.14
CA GLU A 222 -9.22 -12.36 5.77
C GLU A 222 -8.41 -13.66 5.57
N SER A 223 -7.23 -13.51 4.97
CA SER A 223 -6.39 -14.63 4.57
C SER A 223 -5.60 -15.28 5.71
N VAL A 224 -5.29 -14.52 6.78
CA VAL A 224 -4.59 -15.03 7.96
C VAL A 224 -5.49 -16.03 8.68
N VAL A 225 -6.78 -15.74 8.75
CA VAL A 225 -7.75 -16.65 9.37
C VAL A 225 -8.03 -17.87 8.48
N SER A 226 -8.02 -17.70 7.16
CA SER A 226 -8.14 -18.84 6.22
C SER A 226 -6.95 -19.80 6.32
N ARG A 227 -5.72 -19.30 6.53
CA ARG A 227 -4.53 -20.14 6.77
C ARG A 227 -4.60 -20.87 8.11
N LEU A 228 -4.95 -20.19 9.19
CA LEU A 228 -5.07 -20.81 10.52
C LEU A 228 -6.15 -21.90 10.55
N ASN A 229 -7.28 -21.68 9.88
CA ASN A 229 -8.33 -22.69 9.78
C ASN A 229 -7.89 -23.89 8.92
N GLY A 230 -7.22 -23.66 7.80
CA GLY A 230 -6.72 -24.75 6.94
C GLY A 230 -5.59 -25.57 7.59
N GLU A 231 -4.71 -24.93 8.36
CA GLU A 231 -3.66 -25.62 9.13
C GLU A 231 -4.24 -26.43 10.30
N LEU A 232 -5.25 -25.89 11.00
CA LEU A 232 -5.93 -26.60 12.08
C LEU A 232 -6.74 -27.80 11.55
N GLU A 233 -7.43 -27.66 10.42
CA GLU A 233 -8.13 -28.76 9.76
C GLU A 233 -7.16 -29.85 9.30
N ALA A 234 -6.04 -29.48 8.67
CA ALA A 234 -5.01 -30.44 8.27
C ALA A 234 -4.39 -31.18 9.48
N MET A 235 -4.18 -30.49 10.61
CA MET A 235 -3.70 -31.11 11.85
C MET A 235 -4.75 -32.02 12.51
N MET A 236 -6.05 -31.75 12.32
CA MET A 236 -7.14 -32.57 12.86
C MET A 236 -7.46 -33.80 11.99
N GLU A 237 -7.19 -33.74 10.68
CA GLU A 237 -7.26 -34.91 9.79
C GLU A 237 -6.15 -35.93 10.07
N ASP A 238 -4.93 -35.47 10.39
CA ASP A 238 -3.80 -36.33 10.77
C ASP A 238 -3.99 -37.07 12.12
N LEU A 239 -4.94 -36.62 12.94
CA LEU A 239 -5.29 -37.25 14.23
C LEU A 239 -6.36 -38.35 14.11
N HIS A 240 -6.90 -38.60 12.91
CA HIS A 240 -7.91 -39.64 12.64
C HIS A 240 -7.34 -40.89 11.92
N VAL A 241 -6.03 -41.15 12.03
CA VAL A 241 -5.39 -42.39 11.53
C VAL A 241 -5.00 -43.31 12.67
#